data_AF-A0A1G0PIC5-F1
#
_entry.id   AF-A0A1G0PIC5-F1
#
_cell.length_a   1.000
_cell.length_b   1.000
_cell.length_c   1.000
_cell.angle_alpha   90.00
_cell.angle_beta   90.00
_cell.angle_gamma   90.00
#
_symmetry.space_group_name_H-M   'P 1'
#
loop_
_entity.id
_entity.type
_entity.pdbx_description
1 polymer ?
#
loop_
_entity_poly.entity_id
_entity_poly.type
_entity_poly.pdbx_seq_one_letter_code
_entity_poly.pdbx_strand_id
1 'polypeptide(L)'
;MVRACRRRQWLLLVGGLASGGCGDELATYASMGPRYEARTWLAATANPFPFASNRFESREAAGAFIDSLYALGADTVYVLNVQQDSAWVRQEGGPYADALLVRLPADPGARARLLAVNAREARREGFEPDRDRGQRHLYFWWD
;
A
#
# COMPACT_ATOMS: atom_id res chain seq x y z
N MET A 1 -17.73 -0.48 20.89
CA MET A 1 -18.90 -1.04 20.17
C MET A 1 -18.74 -0.77 18.68
N VAL A 2 -18.24 -1.76 17.92
CA VAL A 2 -18.09 -1.67 16.47
C VAL A 2 -19.46 -1.89 15.84
N ARG A 3 -20.02 -0.88 15.17
CA ARG A 3 -21.30 -1.04 14.46
C ARG A 3 -21.09 -1.98 13.27
N ALA A 4 -21.60 -3.20 13.41
CA ALA A 4 -21.78 -4.15 12.33
C ALA A 4 -22.54 -3.48 11.18
N CYS A 5 -21.95 -3.50 10.00
CA CYS A 5 -22.58 -3.02 8.77
C CYS A 5 -23.75 -3.96 8.44
N ARG A 6 -24.96 -3.60 8.88
CA ARG A 6 -26.20 -4.32 8.54
C ARG A 6 -26.46 -4.11 7.04
N ARG A 7 -26.40 -5.20 6.26
CA ARG A 7 -27.05 -5.28 4.95
C ARG A 7 -28.54 -4.97 5.12
N ARG A 8 -28.98 -3.79 4.67
CA ARG A 8 -30.39 -3.55 4.38
C ARG A 8 -30.60 -3.83 2.89
N GLN A 9 -31.13 -5.01 2.63
CA GLN A 9 -31.63 -5.42 1.33
C GLN A 9 -32.89 -4.58 1.05
N TRP A 10 -32.81 -3.67 0.08
CA TRP A 10 -33.98 -3.02 -0.51
C TRP A 10 -33.91 -3.30 -2.00
N LEU A 11 -34.81 -4.15 -2.49
CA LEU A 11 -35.18 -4.15 -3.91
C LEU A 11 -35.73 -2.77 -4.23
N LEU A 12 -35.21 -2.13 -5.28
CA LEU A 12 -35.99 -1.45 -6.34
C LEU A 12 -35.02 -0.88 -7.39
N LEU A 13 -35.50 -0.90 -8.63
CA LEU A 13 -34.81 -0.65 -9.89
C LEU A 13 -34.26 0.78 -10.05
N VAL A 14 -33.36 0.87 -11.04
CA VAL A 14 -32.94 2.04 -11.83
C VAL A 14 -31.67 2.76 -11.34
N GLY A 15 -30.60 2.58 -12.13
CA GLY A 15 -29.63 3.63 -12.46
C GLY A 15 -28.77 4.16 -11.32
N GLY A 16 -27.62 3.52 -11.10
CA GLY A 16 -26.55 4.09 -10.29
C GLY A 16 -25.55 3.04 -9.86
N LEU A 17 -24.47 2.86 -10.63
CA LEU A 17 -23.28 2.14 -10.18
C LEU A 17 -22.56 3.01 -9.13
N ALA A 18 -23.10 3.00 -7.90
CA ALA A 18 -22.39 3.42 -6.70
C ALA A 18 -22.18 2.20 -5.81
N SER A 19 -21.61 1.14 -6.38
CA SER A 19 -21.08 0.00 -5.64
C SER A 19 -19.59 0.22 -5.40
N GLY A 20 -19.26 1.16 -4.51
CA GLY A 20 -17.94 1.23 -3.88
C GLY A 20 -18.01 0.53 -2.53
N GLY A 21 -18.13 -0.79 -2.55
CA GLY A 21 -18.26 -1.57 -1.33
C GLY A 21 -16.92 -1.75 -0.62
N CYS A 22 -16.94 -1.85 0.71
CA CYS A 22 -15.77 -2.25 1.53
C CYS A 22 -15.12 -3.60 1.12
N GLY A 23 -15.80 -4.39 0.27
CA GLY A 23 -15.32 -5.65 -0.29
C GLY A 23 -14.44 -5.49 -1.53
N ASP A 24 -14.62 -4.43 -2.33
CA ASP A 24 -13.91 -4.27 -3.60
C ASP A 24 -12.43 -3.91 -3.37
N GLU A 25 -12.15 -3.06 -2.37
CA GLU A 25 -10.80 -2.60 -2.06
C GLU A 25 -9.83 -3.74 -1.70
N LEU A 26 -10.29 -4.70 -0.88
CA LEU A 26 -9.45 -5.82 -0.43
C LEU A 26 -9.27 -6.87 -1.54
N ALA A 27 -10.27 -7.04 -2.40
CA ALA A 27 -10.20 -7.91 -3.57
C ALA A 27 -9.20 -7.36 -4.60
N THR A 28 -9.20 -6.04 -4.84
CA THR A 28 -8.23 -5.38 -5.72
C THR A 28 -6.80 -5.70 -5.31
N TYR A 29 -6.43 -5.49 -4.05
CA TYR A 29 -5.05 -5.73 -3.62
C TYR A 29 -4.72 -7.22 -3.45
N ALA A 30 -5.69 -8.08 -3.14
CA ALA A 30 -5.47 -9.53 -3.11
C ALA A 30 -5.12 -10.09 -4.49
N SER A 31 -5.58 -9.47 -5.58
CA SER A 31 -5.24 -9.87 -6.94
C SER A 31 -3.83 -9.45 -7.40
N MET A 32 -3.13 -8.60 -6.65
CA MET A 32 -1.78 -8.11 -6.99
C MET A 32 -0.65 -9.09 -6.59
N GLY A 33 -0.99 -10.27 -6.07
CA GLY A 33 -0.03 -11.31 -5.71
C GLY A 33 0.27 -11.40 -4.20
N PRO A 34 1.35 -12.11 -3.81
CA PRO A 34 1.70 -12.27 -2.40
C PRO A 34 2.04 -10.92 -1.78
N ARG A 35 1.70 -10.77 -0.50
CA ARG A 35 2.00 -9.58 0.30
C ARG A 35 2.81 -9.98 1.52
N TYR A 36 3.87 -9.24 1.79
CA TYR A 36 4.76 -9.49 2.91
C TYR A 36 4.77 -8.26 3.81
N GLU A 37 4.84 -8.45 5.14
CA GLU A 37 5.07 -7.31 6.03
C GLU A 37 6.42 -6.68 5.68
N ALA A 38 6.43 -5.36 5.51
CA ALA A 38 7.51 -4.65 4.81
C ALA A 38 8.85 -4.72 5.55
N ARG A 39 8.87 -4.60 6.88
CA ARG A 39 10.12 -4.68 7.66
C ARG A 39 10.72 -6.07 7.60
N THR A 40 9.87 -7.08 7.77
CA THR A 40 10.27 -8.50 7.70
C THR A 40 10.84 -8.83 6.33
N TRP A 41 10.19 -8.35 5.27
CA TRP A 41 10.64 -8.58 3.89
C TRP A 41 11.98 -7.91 3.59
N LEU A 42 12.16 -6.63 3.95
CA LEU A 42 13.42 -5.91 3.76
C LEU A 42 14.58 -6.49 4.59
N ALA A 43 14.31 -7.10 5.74
CA ALA A 43 15.32 -7.75 6.56
C ALA A 43 15.80 -9.08 5.98
N ALA A 44 14.98 -9.72 5.12
CA ALA A 44 15.25 -11.06 4.60
C ALA A 44 16.02 -11.08 3.26
N THR A 45 16.08 -9.96 2.53
CA THR A 45 16.71 -9.88 1.21
C THR A 45 18.19 -9.50 1.30
N ALA A 46 19.01 -10.08 0.42
CA ALA A 46 20.42 -9.72 0.24
C ALA A 46 20.63 -8.70 -0.90
N ASN A 47 19.58 -8.35 -1.64
CA ASN A 47 19.63 -7.32 -2.68
C ASN A 47 19.85 -5.94 -2.00
N PRO A 48 20.88 -5.17 -2.40
CA PRO A 48 21.17 -3.83 -1.83
C PRO A 48 20.14 -2.76 -2.22
N PHE A 49 19.38 -2.96 -3.29
CA PHE A 49 18.34 -2.06 -3.80
C PHE A 49 17.02 -2.82 -4.04
N PRO A 50 16.47 -3.49 -3.02
CA PRO A 50 15.35 -4.41 -3.22
C PRO A 50 14.03 -3.69 -3.48
N PHE A 51 13.92 -2.39 -3.17
CA PHE A 51 12.65 -1.71 -3.16
C PHE A 51 12.70 -0.35 -3.86
N ALA A 52 11.90 -0.18 -4.92
CA ALA A 52 11.72 1.06 -5.67
C ALA A 52 13.04 1.83 -5.84
N SER A 53 14.02 1.24 -6.52
CA SER A 53 15.39 1.77 -6.62
C SER A 53 15.48 3.09 -7.41
N ASN A 54 14.47 3.38 -8.21
CA ASN A 54 14.17 4.67 -8.82
C ASN A 54 13.82 5.79 -7.79
N ARG A 55 13.33 5.41 -6.61
CA ARG A 55 12.90 6.31 -5.52
C ARG A 55 13.85 6.27 -4.32
N PHE A 56 14.42 5.13 -4.00
CA PHE A 56 15.26 4.91 -2.83
C PHE A 56 16.64 4.42 -3.25
N GLU A 57 17.65 5.22 -2.93
CA GLU A 57 19.05 4.95 -3.29
C GLU A 57 19.67 3.80 -2.49
N SER A 58 18.95 3.19 -1.54
CA SER A 58 19.40 1.99 -0.83
C SER A 58 18.25 1.30 -0.10
N ARG A 59 18.48 0.04 0.28
CA ARG A 59 17.62 -0.71 1.20
C ARG A 59 17.38 0.02 2.52
N GLU A 60 18.39 0.69 3.06
CA GLU A 60 18.30 1.47 4.30
C GLU A 60 17.41 2.70 4.12
N ALA A 61 17.51 3.39 2.97
CA ALA A 61 16.66 4.54 2.65
C ALA A 61 15.18 4.11 2.49
N ALA A 62 14.92 2.99 1.83
CA ALA A 62 13.59 2.40 1.73
C ALA A 62 13.05 2.00 3.12
N GLY A 63 13.88 1.35 3.93
CA GLY A 63 13.55 0.98 5.32
C GLY A 63 13.19 2.19 6.17
N ALA A 64 13.96 3.27 6.10
CA ALA A 64 13.69 4.51 6.84
C ALA A 64 12.35 5.15 6.42
N PHE A 65 12.01 5.09 5.13
CA PHE A 65 10.70 5.55 4.66
C PHE A 65 9.56 4.68 5.23
N ILE A 66 9.68 3.36 5.17
CA ILE A 66 8.69 2.42 5.74
C ILE A 66 8.54 2.64 7.25
N ASP A 67 9.64 2.84 7.97
CA ASP A 67 9.62 3.14 9.40
C ASP A 67 8.92 4.45 9.71
N SER A 68 9.07 5.45 8.84
CA SER A 68 8.34 6.71 8.98
C SER A 68 6.83 6.53 8.86
N LEU A 69 6.36 5.61 8.00
CA LEU A 69 4.93 5.31 7.87
C LEU A 69 4.38 4.68 9.16
N TYR A 70 5.12 3.74 9.74
CA TYR A 70 4.79 3.17 11.04
C TYR A 70 4.79 4.24 12.15
N ALA A 71 5.80 5.11 12.19
CA ALA A 71 5.89 6.19 13.17
C ALA A 71 4.74 7.21 13.05
N LEU A 72 4.21 7.42 11.83
CA LEU A 72 3.04 8.27 11.60
C LEU A 72 1.73 7.62 12.06
N GLY A 73 1.73 6.31 12.31
CA GLY A 73 0.63 5.55 12.87
C GLY A 73 0.03 4.50 11.91
N ALA A 74 0.75 4.07 10.87
CA ALA A 74 0.27 2.97 10.04
C ALA A 74 0.09 1.69 10.88
N ASP A 75 -1.05 1.01 10.73
CA ASP A 75 -1.30 -0.24 11.47
C ASP A 75 -0.39 -1.37 10.96
N THR A 76 -0.20 -1.44 9.64
CA THR A 76 0.64 -2.43 8.96
C THR A 76 1.03 -1.89 7.59
N VAL A 77 2.26 -2.13 7.17
CA VAL A 77 2.75 -1.83 5.83
C VAL A 77 3.11 -3.15 5.15
N TYR A 78 2.53 -3.38 3.99
CA TYR A 78 2.84 -4.55 3.17
C TYR A 78 3.60 -4.15 1.91
N VAL A 79 4.58 -4.96 1.52
CA VAL A 79 5.20 -4.93 0.20
C VAL A 79 4.31 -5.72 -0.78
N LEU A 80 4.09 -5.15 -1.97
CA LEU A 80 3.35 -5.72 -3.09
C LEU A 80 4.23 -5.76 -4.35
N ASN A 81 3.69 -6.36 -5.43
CA ASN A 81 4.35 -6.46 -6.73
C ASN A 81 5.77 -7.08 -6.65
N VAL A 82 5.91 -8.13 -5.84
CA VAL A 82 7.20 -8.80 -5.62
C VAL A 82 7.58 -9.62 -6.84
N GLN A 83 8.69 -9.24 -7.45
CA GLN A 83 9.37 -9.97 -8.50
C GLN A 83 10.47 -10.84 -7.87
N GLN A 84 10.33 -12.16 -7.96
CA GLN A 84 11.21 -13.13 -7.29
C GLN A 84 11.86 -14.16 -8.23
N ASP A 85 11.27 -14.43 -9.40
CA ASP A 85 11.63 -15.60 -10.22
C ASP A 85 12.30 -15.24 -11.58
N SER A 86 12.78 -14.01 -11.75
CA SER A 86 13.43 -13.58 -13.00
C SER A 86 14.96 -13.79 -12.98
N ALA A 87 15.57 -13.91 -14.16
CA ALA A 87 17.03 -13.99 -14.28
C ALA A 87 17.72 -12.72 -13.77
N TRP A 88 17.08 -11.57 -13.98
CA TRP A 88 17.54 -10.27 -13.50
C TRP A 88 17.52 -10.20 -11.96
N VAL A 89 16.43 -10.64 -11.31
CA VAL A 89 16.34 -10.74 -9.84
C VAL A 89 17.48 -11.57 -9.23
N ARG A 90 17.86 -12.68 -9.88
CA ARG A 90 19.01 -13.50 -9.43
C ARG A 90 20.34 -12.76 -9.59
N GLN A 91 20.51 -11.99 -10.66
CA GLN A 91 21.71 -11.19 -10.89
C GLN A 91 21.84 -10.04 -9.88
N GLU A 92 20.74 -9.45 -9.45
CA GLU A 92 20.70 -8.37 -8.44
C GLU A 92 20.75 -8.85 -6.98
N GLY A 93 20.86 -10.16 -6.76
CA GLY A 93 21.09 -10.73 -5.44
C GLY A 93 19.83 -10.90 -4.59
N GLY A 94 18.63 -10.86 -5.18
CA GLY A 94 17.39 -11.13 -4.46
C GLY A 94 16.17 -10.40 -5.02
N PRO A 95 14.98 -10.71 -4.47
CA PRO A 95 13.71 -10.19 -4.98
C PRO A 95 13.65 -8.67 -4.99
N TYR A 96 12.86 -8.15 -5.92
CA TYR A 96 12.60 -6.73 -6.11
C TYR A 96 11.10 -6.44 -5.95
N ALA A 97 10.75 -5.24 -5.47
CA ALA A 97 9.38 -4.76 -5.40
C ALA A 97 9.32 -3.24 -5.51
N ASP A 98 8.17 -2.68 -5.87
CA ASP A 98 8.00 -1.26 -6.16
C ASP A 98 6.67 -0.68 -5.64
N ALA A 99 5.94 -1.46 -4.84
CA ALA A 99 4.62 -1.08 -4.33
C ALA A 99 4.47 -1.35 -2.83
N LEU A 100 3.79 -0.43 -2.14
CA LEU A 100 3.35 -0.63 -0.76
C LEU A 100 1.83 -0.57 -0.64
N LEU A 101 1.30 -1.40 0.26
CA LEU A 101 -0.06 -1.26 0.77
C LEU A 101 -0.01 -0.93 2.26
N VAL A 102 -0.44 0.27 2.60
CA VAL A 102 -0.42 0.78 3.98
C VAL A 102 -1.83 0.67 4.55
N ARG A 103 -2.01 -0.12 5.60
CA ARG A 103 -3.27 -0.16 6.36
C ARG A 103 -3.36 1.07 7.26
N LEU A 104 -4.42 1.84 7.07
CA LEU A 104 -4.68 3.08 7.79
C LEU A 104 -5.19 2.81 9.21
N PRO A 105 -4.76 3.61 10.20
CA PRO A 105 -5.26 3.52 11.55
C PRO A 105 -6.68 4.07 11.68
N ALA A 106 -7.34 3.73 12.78
CA ALA A 106 -8.61 4.34 13.18
C ALA A 106 -8.47 5.77 13.69
N ASP A 107 -7.27 6.17 14.15
CA ASP A 107 -6.99 7.53 14.62
C ASP A 107 -7.05 8.55 13.45
N PRO A 108 -7.95 9.55 13.49
CA PRO A 108 -8.12 10.50 12.39
C PRO A 108 -6.87 11.35 12.11
N GLY A 109 -6.09 11.69 13.15
CA GLY A 109 -4.89 12.50 13.00
C GLY A 109 -3.77 11.74 12.27
N ALA A 110 -3.51 10.51 12.68
CA ALA A 110 -2.56 9.60 12.02
C ALA A 110 -2.99 9.28 10.60
N ARG A 111 -4.28 9.00 10.38
CA ARG A 111 -4.86 8.81 9.05
C ARG A 111 -4.57 10.01 8.14
N ALA A 112 -4.86 11.22 8.59
CA ALA A 112 -4.64 12.44 7.80
C ALA A 112 -3.16 12.64 7.43
N ARG A 113 -2.22 12.35 8.36
CA ARG A 113 -0.78 12.42 8.07
C ARG A 113 -0.34 11.42 7.00
N LEU A 114 -0.82 10.18 7.08
CA LEU A 114 -0.51 9.14 6.09
C LEU A 114 -1.06 9.49 4.71
N LEU A 115 -2.28 10.02 4.64
CA LEU A 115 -2.87 10.56 3.41
C LEU A 115 -2.03 11.68 2.82
N ALA A 116 -1.53 12.60 3.64
CA ALA A 116 -0.67 13.69 3.17
C ALA A 116 0.67 13.18 2.60
N VAL A 117 1.25 12.13 3.20
CA VAL A 117 2.46 11.48 2.67
C VAL A 117 2.15 10.82 1.32
N ASN A 118 1.08 10.01 1.23
CA ASN A 118 0.68 9.38 -0.02
C ASN A 118 0.40 10.39 -1.13
N ALA A 119 -0.31 11.48 -0.81
CA ALA A 119 -0.58 12.55 -1.76
C ALA A 119 0.68 13.26 -2.26
N ARG A 120 1.73 13.35 -1.43
CA ARG A 120 3.02 13.91 -1.86
C ARG A 120 3.75 12.96 -2.79
N GLU A 121 3.81 11.68 -2.47
CA GLU A 121 4.46 10.68 -3.34
C GLU A 121 3.70 10.55 -4.67
N ALA A 122 2.36 10.48 -4.65
CA ALA A 122 1.56 10.44 -5.87
C ALA A 122 1.86 11.62 -6.81
N ARG A 123 1.93 12.85 -6.28
CA ARG A 123 2.29 14.04 -7.09
C ARG A 123 3.71 13.98 -7.63
N ARG A 124 4.66 13.43 -6.86
CA ARG A 124 6.05 13.26 -7.31
C ARG A 124 6.11 12.35 -8.54
N GLU A 125 5.29 11.31 -8.56
CA GLU A 125 5.16 10.37 -9.67
C GLU A 125 4.20 10.85 -10.78
N GLY A 126 3.70 12.09 -10.70
CA GLY A 126 2.82 12.67 -11.72
C GLY A 126 1.35 12.22 -11.65
N PHE A 127 0.93 11.59 -10.55
CA PHE A 127 -0.45 11.16 -10.32
C PHE A 127 -1.26 12.16 -9.51
N GLU A 128 -2.58 12.14 -9.74
CA GLU A 128 -3.54 12.83 -8.89
C GLU A 128 -3.72 12.07 -7.55
N PRO A 129 -3.59 12.75 -6.40
CA PRO A 129 -3.80 12.11 -5.10
C PRO A 129 -5.22 11.59 -4.90
N ASP A 130 -5.31 10.42 -4.28
CA ASP A 130 -6.57 9.89 -3.78
C ASP A 130 -7.18 10.80 -2.69
N ARG A 131 -8.48 11.03 -2.79
CA ARG A 131 -9.25 11.69 -1.72
C ARG A 131 -9.48 10.74 -0.56
N ASP A 132 -9.60 11.30 0.65
CA ASP A 132 -10.12 10.52 1.77
C ASP A 132 -11.61 10.22 1.55
N ARG A 133 -11.91 8.94 1.34
CA ARG A 133 -13.24 8.38 1.12
C ARG A 133 -13.59 7.33 2.19
N GLY A 134 -12.84 7.29 3.30
CA GLY A 134 -12.98 6.26 4.33
C GLY A 134 -12.36 4.91 3.94
N GLN A 135 -11.47 4.88 2.94
CA GLN A 135 -10.71 3.67 2.55
C GLN A 135 -9.87 3.13 3.71
N ARG A 136 -9.62 1.83 3.71
CA ARG A 136 -8.84 1.17 4.78
C ARG A 136 -7.35 1.11 4.48
N HIS A 137 -6.97 1.28 3.22
CA HIS A 137 -5.59 1.22 2.79
C HIS A 137 -5.20 2.39 1.90
N LEU A 138 -3.91 2.68 1.85
CA LEU A 138 -3.29 3.53 0.84
C LEU A 138 -2.34 2.68 0.02
N TYR A 139 -2.42 2.86 -1.30
CA TYR A 139 -1.50 2.25 -2.24
C TYR A 139 -0.42 3.26 -2.61
N PHE A 140 0.83 2.84 -2.51
CA PHE A 140 1.98 3.55 -3.02
C PHE A 140 2.60 2.71 -4.12
N TRP A 141 3.03 3.36 -5.19
CA TRP A 141 3.74 2.73 -6.29
C TRP A 141 4.71 3.73 -6.89
N TRP A 142 5.83 3.21 -7.38
CA TRP A 142 6.91 3.97 -7.98
C TRP A 142 7.39 3.22 -9.23
N ASP A 143 7.70 3.94 -10.31
CA ASP A 143 8.11 3.38 -11.62
C ASP A 143 9.62 3.54 -11.89
#